data_AF-A0A2S8BP35-F1
#
_entry.id   AF-A0A2S8BP35-F1
#
_cell.length_a   1.000
_cell.length_b   1.000
_cell.length_c   1.000
_cell.angle_alpha   90.00
_cell.angle_beta   90.00
_cell.angle_gamma   90.00
#
_symmetry.space_group_name_H-M   'P 1'
#
loop_
_entity.id
_entity.type
_entity.pdbx_description
1 polymer ?
#
loop_
_entity_poly.entity_id
_entity_poly.type
_entity_poly.pdbx_seq_one_letter_code
_entity_poly.pdbx_strand_id
1 'polypeptide(L)'
;MVANTLVSRETAYDATMRFTHELRMTLREIGSRRVRAELLDTVDDVYYLTCEELLTMSADARLRIKRRRAERERLQALHLPDVFDHTWSPVAAPEGTA
;
A
#
# COMPACT_ATOMS: atom_id res chain seq x y z
N MET A 1 -35.86 1.00 3.85
CA MET A 1 -34.72 0.26 4.45
C MET A 1 -33.55 0.11 3.47
N VAL A 2 -33.76 -0.42 2.26
CA VAL A 2 -32.71 -0.56 1.20
C VAL A 2 -32.03 0.77 0.84
N ALA A 3 -32.80 1.86 0.71
CA ALA A 3 -32.23 3.18 0.42
C ALA A 3 -31.22 3.65 1.49
N ASN A 4 -31.47 3.34 2.77
CA ASN A 4 -30.56 3.71 3.86
C ASN A 4 -29.25 2.91 3.81
N THR A 5 -29.29 1.65 3.38
CA THR A 5 -28.09 0.81 3.22
C THR A 5 -27.20 1.31 2.08
N LEU A 6 -27.78 1.73 0.96
CA LEU A 6 -27.03 2.30 -0.15
C LEU A 6 -26.34 3.62 0.23
N VAL A 7 -27.08 4.53 0.87
CA VAL A 7 -26.53 5.80 1.37
C VAL A 7 -25.42 5.56 2.39
N SER A 8 -25.59 4.60 3.30
CA SER A 8 -24.56 4.25 4.28
C SER A 8 -23.28 3.72 3.63
N ARG A 9 -23.43 2.86 2.61
CA ARG A 9 -22.28 2.33 1.85
C ARG A 9 -21.53 3.42 1.11
N GLU A 10 -22.25 4.30 0.44
CA GLU A 10 -21.67 5.41 -0.30
C GLU A 10 -20.94 6.38 0.63
N THR A 11 -21.54 6.71 1.78
CA THR A 11 -20.92 7.53 2.81
C THR A 11 -19.64 6.89 3.36
N ALA A 12 -19.66 5.59 3.62
CA ALA A 12 -18.47 4.87 4.09
C ALA A 12 -17.35 4.85 3.04
N TYR A 13 -17.72 4.71 1.76
CA TYR A 13 -16.77 4.75 0.64
C TYR A 13 -16.14 6.13 0.49
N ASP A 14 -16.94 7.19 0.48
CA ASP A 14 -16.47 8.57 0.40
C ASP A 14 -15.53 8.93 1.56
N ALA A 15 -15.94 8.61 2.79
CA ALA A 15 -15.11 8.83 3.97
C ALA A 15 -13.77 8.09 3.87
N THR A 16 -13.78 6.83 3.42
CA THR A 16 -12.55 6.03 3.24
C THR A 16 -11.62 6.64 2.20
N MET A 17 -12.14 7.06 1.05
CA MET A 17 -11.35 7.72 0.01
C MET A 17 -10.72 9.02 0.52
N ARG A 18 -11.50 9.84 1.22
CA ARG A 18 -11.04 11.11 1.79
C ARG A 18 -9.95 10.88 2.82
N PHE A 19 -10.15 10.01 3.81
CA PHE A 19 -9.14 9.74 4.83
C PHE A 19 -7.88 9.08 4.25
N THR A 20 -8.02 8.21 3.25
CA THR A 20 -6.87 7.67 2.52
C THR A 20 -6.07 8.77 1.83
N HIS A 21 -6.76 9.80 1.29
CA HIS A 21 -6.09 10.94 0.70
C HIS A 21 -5.34 11.80 1.72
N GLU A 22 -5.99 12.15 2.83
CA GLU A 22 -5.34 12.91 3.92
C GLU A 22 -4.13 12.16 4.49
N LEU A 23 -4.25 10.85 4.67
CA LEU A 23 -3.12 9.99 5.07
C LEU A 23 -2.00 10.05 4.03
N ARG A 24 -2.32 9.95 2.74
CA ARG A 24 -1.31 10.05 1.67
C ARG A 24 -0.56 11.37 1.73
N MET A 25 -1.25 12.49 1.90
CA MET A 25 -0.64 13.82 2.00
C MET A 25 0.27 13.92 3.22
N THR A 26 -0.19 13.42 4.36
CA THR A 26 0.58 13.37 5.60
C THR A 26 1.87 12.55 5.45
N LEU A 27 1.77 11.36 4.84
CA LEU A 27 2.92 10.48 4.59
C LEU A 27 3.92 11.12 3.63
N ARG A 28 3.47 11.83 2.59
CA ARG A 28 4.38 12.54 1.68
C ARG A 28 5.14 13.67 2.37
N GLU A 29 4.50 14.40 3.27
CA GLU A 29 5.20 15.43 4.05
C GLU A 29 6.23 14.80 5.01
N ILE A 30 5.89 13.68 5.67
CA ILE A 30 6.86 12.92 6.46
C ILE A 30 8.02 12.44 5.56
N GLY A 31 7.72 11.87 4.40
CA GLY A 31 8.72 11.43 3.43
C GLY A 31 9.64 12.55 2.98
N SER A 32 9.10 13.73 2.66
CA SER A 32 9.86 14.93 2.32
C SER A 32 10.86 15.32 3.43
N ARG A 33 10.43 15.28 4.70
CA ARG A 33 11.32 15.54 5.85
C ARG A 33 12.41 14.49 5.98
N ARG A 34 12.08 13.21 5.78
CA ARG A 34 13.04 12.10 5.87
C ARG A 34 14.07 12.12 4.74
N VAL A 35 13.67 12.46 3.52
CA VAL A 35 14.59 12.66 2.39
C VAL A 35 15.53 13.83 2.65
N ARG A 36 15.01 14.96 3.16
CA ARG A 36 15.86 16.11 3.55
C ARG A 36 16.84 15.77 4.68
N ALA A 37 16.52 14.80 5.53
CA ALA A 37 17.40 14.28 6.57
C ALA A 37 18.29 13.13 6.07
N GLU A 38 18.31 12.85 4.76
CA GLU A 38 19.08 11.77 4.11
C GLU A 38 18.76 10.35 4.63
N LEU A 39 17.58 10.17 5.22
CA LEU A 39 17.14 8.89 5.76
C LEU A 39 16.42 8.00 4.73
N LEU A 40 15.83 8.62 3.70
CA LEU A 40 15.16 7.96 2.57
C LEU A 40 15.71 8.52 1.25
N ASP A 41 15.60 7.74 0.17
CA ASP A 41 16.08 8.17 -1.15
C ASP A 41 15.02 8.98 -1.89
N THR A 42 13.75 8.60 -1.76
CA THR A 42 12.61 9.26 -2.40
C THR A 42 11.45 9.43 -1.43
N VAL A 43 10.58 10.42 -1.69
CA VAL A 43 9.40 10.68 -0.83
C VAL A 43 8.47 9.47 -0.80
N ASP A 44 8.35 8.75 -1.91
CA ASP A 44 7.44 7.61 -2.04
C ASP A 44 7.97 6.33 -1.34
N ASP A 45 9.20 6.35 -0.83
CA ASP A 45 9.74 5.24 -0.05
C ASP A 45 8.96 4.96 1.24
N VAL A 46 8.23 5.96 1.74
CA VAL A 46 7.33 5.81 2.91
C VAL A 46 6.27 4.73 2.70
N TYR A 47 5.87 4.44 1.45
CA TYR A 47 4.85 3.43 1.15
C TYR A 47 5.38 2.00 1.22
N TYR A 48 6.69 1.81 1.40
CA TYR A 48 7.32 0.51 1.61
C TYR A 48 7.60 0.22 3.09
N LEU A 49 7.22 1.12 4.01
CA LEU A 49 7.40 0.97 5.44
C LEU A 49 6.03 0.84 6.14
N THR A 50 5.97 0.08 7.22
CA THR A 50 4.81 0.13 8.13
C THR A 50 4.81 1.45 8.91
N CYS A 51 3.68 1.83 9.52
CA CYS A 51 3.62 3.03 10.37
C CYS A 51 4.66 2.98 11.49
N GLU A 52 4.87 1.81 12.12
CA GLU A 52 5.87 1.63 13.15
C GLU A 52 7.30 1.83 12.62
N GLU A 53 7.63 1.20 11.49
CA GLU A 53 8.96 1.33 10.87
C GLU A 53 9.23 2.79 10.45
N LEU A 54 8.21 3.51 9.97
CA LEU A 54 8.31 4.92 9.58
C LEU A 54 8.50 5.86 10.77
N LEU A 55 7.89 5.54 11.92
CA LEU A 55 8.01 6.35 13.13
C LEU A 55 9.34 6.10 13.85
N THR A 56 9.74 4.83 13.97
CA THR A 56 10.96 4.42 14.68
C THR A 56 12.23 4.61 13.85
N MET A 57 12.14 4.55 12.51
CA MET A 57 13.26 4.63 11.56
C MET A 57 14.48 3.82 11.97
N SER A 58 14.32 2.50 11.91
CA SER A 58 15.45 1.57 12.01
C SER A 58 16.55 1.88 10.99
N ALA A 59 17.82 1.65 11.39
CA ALA A 59 18.98 1.90 10.54
C ALA A 59 18.97 1.10 9.23
N ASP A 60 18.23 0.00 9.16
CA ASP A 60 18.08 -0.85 7.97
C ASP A 60 16.92 -0.43 7.03
N ALA A 61 16.27 0.72 7.26
CA ALA A 61 15.09 1.16 6.51
C ALA A 61 15.28 1.12 4.99
N ARG A 62 16.38 1.69 4.46
CA ARG A 62 16.69 1.69 3.02
C ARG A 62 16.79 0.28 2.43
N LEU A 63 17.40 -0.65 3.16
CA LEU A 63 17.53 -2.04 2.71
C LEU A 63 16.16 -2.73 2.65
N ARG A 64 15.29 -2.48 3.66
CA ARG A 64 13.91 -2.99 3.67
C ARG A 64 13.10 -2.47 2.50
N ILE A 65 13.20 -1.16 2.22
CA ILE A 65 12.51 -0.50 1.11
C ILE A 65 12.92 -1.16 -0.21
N LYS A 66 14.24 -1.28 -0.46
CA LYS A 66 14.76 -1.93 -1.69
C LYS A 66 14.21 -3.35 -1.86
N ARG A 67 14.23 -4.15 -0.80
CA ARG A 67 13.69 -5.52 -0.81
C ARG A 67 12.18 -5.54 -1.10
N ARG A 68 11.40 -4.70 -0.43
CA ARG A 68 9.94 -4.65 -0.59
C ARG A 68 9.52 -4.08 -1.95
N ARG A 69 10.31 -3.19 -2.54
CA ARG A 69 10.10 -2.72 -3.92
C ARG A 69 10.25 -3.86 -4.92
N ALA A 70 11.35 -4.61 -4.86
CA ALA A 70 11.57 -5.78 -5.71
C ALA A 70 10.48 -6.84 -5.50
N GLU A 71 10.06 -7.07 -4.25
CA GLU A 71 8.97 -7.99 -3.96
C GLU A 71 7.64 -7.52 -4.53
N ARG A 72 7.32 -6.23 -4.44
CA ARG A 72 6.11 -5.67 -5.06
C ARG A 72 6.11 -5.87 -6.57
N GLU A 73 7.22 -5.59 -7.24
CA GLU A 73 7.38 -5.82 -8.69
C GLU A 73 7.15 -7.30 -9.04
N ARG A 74 7.75 -8.21 -8.25
CA ARG A 74 7.56 -9.66 -8.41
C ARG A 74 6.10 -10.07 -8.22
N LEU A 75 5.42 -9.57 -7.18
CA LEU A 75 4.04 -9.92 -6.86
C LEU A 75 3.04 -9.33 -7.87
N GLN A 76 3.31 -8.14 -8.42
CA GLN A 76 2.46 -7.50 -9.43
C GLN A 76 2.38 -8.29 -10.74
N ALA A 77 3.39 -9.13 -11.03
CA ALA A 77 3.38 -10.00 -12.19
C ALA A 77 2.54 -11.28 -12.00
N LEU A 78 2.05 -11.55 -10.77
CA LEU A 78 1.33 -12.77 -10.44
C LEU A 78 -0.18 -12.53 -10.47
N HIS A 79 -0.92 -13.54 -10.92
CA HIS A 79 -2.36 -13.60 -10.67
C HIS A 79 -2.58 -14.36 -9.37
N LEU A 80 -3.20 -13.69 -8.40
CA LEU A 80 -3.50 -14.27 -7.10
C LEU A 80 -4.79 -15.12 -7.19
N PRO A 81 -4.89 -16.22 -6.43
CA PRO A 81 -6.12 -16.99 -6.37
C PRO A 81 -7.24 -16.18 -5.69
N ASP A 82 -8.49 -16.47 -6.04
CA ASP A 82 -9.67 -15.84 -5.43
C ASP A 82 -9.84 -16.23 -3.94
N VAL A 83 -9.32 -17.40 -3.57
CA VAL A 83 -9.36 -17.94 -2.20
C VAL A 83 -7.96 -18.37 -1.79
N PHE A 84 -7.52 -17.90 -0.62
CA PHE A 84 -6.30 -18.36 0.03
C PHE A 84 -6.66 -19.39 1.11
N ASP A 85 -6.09 -20.59 1.02
CA ASP A 85 -6.25 -21.62 2.03
C ASP A 85 -4.90 -22.28 2.35
N HIS A 86 -4.38 -22.05 3.56
CA HIS A 86 -3.09 -22.52 4.12
C HIS A 86 -1.83 -22.31 3.27
N THR A 87 -1.77 -22.86 2.06
CA THR A 87 -0.74 -22.71 1.04
C THR A 87 -1.34 -22.09 -0.22
N TRP A 88 -0.63 -21.16 -0.86
CA TRP A 88 -1.10 -20.55 -2.11
C TRP A 88 -0.06 -20.70 -3.22
N SER A 89 -0.55 -20.75 -4.46
CA SER A 89 0.28 -20.68 -5.67
C SER A 89 -0.37 -19.71 -6.66
N PRO A 90 0.42 -19.02 -7.50
CA PRO A 90 -0.12 -18.17 -8.56
C PRO A 90 -0.98 -18.98 -9.53
N VAL A 91 -2.10 -18.39 -9.97
CA VAL A 91 -2.95 -18.99 -11.00
C VAL A 91 -2.59 -18.46 -12.39
N ALA A 92 -2.99 -19.16 -13.45
CA ALA A 92 -2.88 -18.62 -14.80
C ALA A 92 -3.74 -17.35 -14.93
N ALA A 93 -3.32 -16.42 -15.79
CA ALA A 93 -4.16 -15.29 -16.14
C ALA A 93 -5.50 -15.81 -16.71
N PRO A 94 -6.65 -15.22 -16.36
CA PRO A 94 -7.92 -15.63 -16.92
C PRO A 94 -7.87 -15.55 -18.46
N GLU A 95 -8.22 -16.63 -19.14
CA GLU A 95 -8.28 -16.68 -20.60
C GLU A 95 -9.41 -15.75 -21.09
N GLY A 96 -9.06 -14.57 -21.57
CA GLY A 96 -9.99 -13.68 -22.27
C GLY A 96 -10.37 -12.40 -21.54
N THR A 97 -9.46 -11.42 -21.55
CA THR A 97 -9.78 -9.99 -21.60
C THR A 97 -8.58 -9.27 -22.21
N ALA A 98 -8.51 -9.30 -23.54
CA ALA A 98 -7.71 -8.41 -24.37
C ALA A 98 -8.65 -7.48 -25.14
#